data_AF-A0AAE3W229-F1
#
_entry.id   AF-A0AAE3W229-F1
#
_cell.length_a   1.000
_cell.length_b   1.000
_cell.length_c   1.000
_cell.angle_alpha   90.00
_cell.angle_beta   90.00
_cell.angle_gamma   90.00
#
_symmetry.space_group_name_H-M   'P 1'
#
loop_
_entity.id
_entity.type
_entity.pdbx_description
1 polymer ?
#
loop_
_entity_poly.entity_id
_entity_poly.type
_entity_poly.pdbx_seq_one_letter_code
_entity_poly.pdbx_strand_id
1 'polypeptide(L)'
;MTGASAETGAGVGANHTRFAELDALPTEELRQRAFTLAREKHDLKFFWSIVEHLPHADDAAERDDGLSSIGPTVDHAVALWREFTGHTSYGENEPILRAAFIDYLLKGE
;
A
#
# COMPACT_ATOMS: atom_id res chain seq x y z
N MET A 1 -27.60 1.13 -43.46
CA MET A 1 -26.15 0.86 -43.63
C MET A 1 -25.46 1.44 -42.41
N THR A 2 -24.79 0.56 -41.65
CA THR A 2 -23.84 0.84 -40.56
C THR A 2 -24.39 1.47 -39.28
N GLY A 3 -24.69 0.61 -38.31
CA GLY A 3 -24.70 0.97 -36.90
C GLY A 3 -23.29 1.34 -36.46
N ALA A 4 -23.16 2.49 -35.81
CA ALA A 4 -21.92 2.95 -35.20
C ALA A 4 -21.69 2.14 -33.91
N SER A 5 -20.83 1.13 -34.04
CA SER A 5 -20.17 0.41 -32.96
C SER A 5 -19.45 1.39 -32.03
N ALA A 6 -20.11 1.72 -30.90
CA ALA A 6 -19.46 2.34 -29.75
C ALA A 6 -18.82 1.23 -28.92
N GLU A 7 -17.60 0.85 -29.29
CA GLU A 7 -16.84 -0.20 -28.61
C GLU A 7 -15.57 0.43 -28.03
N THR A 8 -15.43 0.26 -26.71
CA THR A 8 -14.19 0.35 -25.94
C THR A 8 -13.84 1.71 -25.31
N GLY A 9 -14.68 2.16 -24.38
CA GLY A 9 -14.30 3.14 -23.33
C GLY A 9 -14.35 2.58 -21.89
N ALA A 10 -14.76 1.33 -21.71
CA ALA A 10 -15.12 0.78 -20.40
C ALA A 10 -13.93 0.57 -19.44
N GLY A 11 -12.74 0.23 -19.96
CA GLY A 11 -11.57 -0.08 -19.13
C GLY A 11 -10.94 1.13 -18.45
N VAL A 12 -10.87 2.27 -19.14
CA VAL A 12 -10.32 3.52 -18.58
C VAL A 12 -11.31 4.18 -17.62
N GLY A 13 -12.62 4.14 -17.96
CA GLY A 13 -13.67 4.66 -17.09
C GLY A 13 -13.77 3.92 -15.76
N ALA A 14 -13.65 2.59 -15.77
CA ALA A 14 -13.70 1.78 -14.55
C ALA A 14 -12.52 2.08 -13.61
N ASN A 15 -11.31 2.23 -14.14
CA ASN A 15 -10.13 2.55 -13.33
C ASN A 15 -10.19 3.98 -12.76
N HIS A 16 -10.70 4.94 -13.53
CA HIS A 16 -10.88 6.31 -13.06
C HIS A 16 -11.92 6.41 -11.93
N THR A 17 -13.06 5.73 -12.06
CA THR A 17 -14.07 5.66 -11.00
C THR A 17 -13.50 5.02 -9.74
N ARG A 18 -12.78 3.90 -9.89
CA ARG A 18 -12.15 3.19 -8.77
C ARG A 18 -11.07 4.01 -8.09
N PHE A 19 -10.25 4.75 -8.86
CA PHE A 19 -9.30 5.71 -8.30
C PHE A 19 -10.02 6.77 -7.46
N ALA A 20 -11.11 7.36 -7.96
CA ALA A 20 -11.87 8.35 -7.23
C ALA A 20 -12.52 7.78 -5.94
N GLU A 21 -12.99 6.53 -5.97
CA GLU A 21 -13.50 5.83 -4.79
C GLU A 21 -12.41 5.61 -3.74
N LEU A 22 -11.20 5.21 -4.16
CA LEU A 22 -10.06 5.03 -3.28
C LEU A 22 -9.54 6.38 -2.74
N ASP A 23 -9.45 7.40 -3.59
CA ASP A 23 -9.02 8.74 -3.21
C ASP A 23 -10.05 9.47 -2.31
N ALA A 24 -11.29 9.00 -2.22
CA ALA A 24 -12.24 9.47 -1.22
C ALA A 24 -12.01 8.88 0.19
N LEU A 25 -11.25 7.77 0.30
CA LEU A 25 -11.02 7.09 1.58
C LEU A 25 -9.93 7.77 2.42
N PRO A 26 -10.00 7.73 3.75
CA PRO A 26 -8.90 8.21 4.58
C PRO A 26 -7.64 7.34 4.40
N THR A 27 -6.46 7.92 4.60
CA THR A 27 -5.17 7.24 4.40
C THR A 27 -5.04 5.97 5.26
N GLU A 28 -5.62 6.00 6.47
CA GLU A 28 -5.71 4.83 7.35
C GLU A 28 -6.46 3.66 6.70
N GLU A 29 -7.60 3.92 6.06
CA GLU A 29 -8.40 2.88 5.39
C GLU A 29 -7.68 2.35 4.15
N LEU A 30 -7.04 3.23 3.38
CA LEU A 30 -6.21 2.83 2.24
C LEU A 30 -5.08 1.88 2.66
N ARG A 31 -4.39 2.21 3.75
CA ARG A 31 -3.37 1.35 4.34
C ARG A 31 -3.94 0.00 4.74
N GLN A 32 -5.05 -0.03 5.48
CA GLN A 32 -5.64 -1.29 5.96
C GLN A 32 -6.02 -2.21 4.81
N ARG A 33 -6.63 -1.66 3.74
CA ARG A 33 -6.98 -2.42 2.54
C ARG A 33 -5.73 -2.92 1.82
N ALA A 34 -4.74 -2.06 1.61
CA ALA A 34 -3.49 -2.42 0.93
C ALA A 34 -2.73 -3.50 1.69
N PHE A 35 -2.67 -3.42 3.03
CA PHE A 35 -2.00 -4.39 3.88
C PHE A 35 -2.75 -5.72 3.94
N THR A 36 -4.09 -5.69 3.97
CA THR A 36 -4.90 -6.91 3.88
C THR A 36 -4.62 -7.63 2.57
N LEU A 37 -4.70 -6.92 1.45
CA LEU A 37 -4.44 -7.47 0.13
C LEU A 37 -3.00 -8.01 0.02
N ALA A 38 -2.00 -7.26 0.48
CA ALA A 38 -0.61 -7.68 0.46
C ALA A 38 -0.37 -8.91 1.36
N ARG A 39 -1.08 -9.03 2.48
CA ARG A 39 -1.07 -10.22 3.32
C ARG A 39 -1.68 -11.43 2.61
N GLU A 40 -2.81 -11.27 1.93
CA GLU A 40 -3.42 -12.34 1.15
C GLU A 40 -2.52 -12.80 -0.01
N LYS A 41 -1.79 -11.87 -0.62
CA LYS A 41 -0.86 -12.14 -1.73
C LYS A 41 0.55 -12.53 -1.27
N HIS A 42 0.83 -12.49 0.04
CA HIS A 42 2.17 -12.67 0.61
C HIS A 42 3.22 -11.74 -0.04
N ASP A 43 2.82 -10.51 -0.35
CA ASP A 43 3.61 -9.55 -1.13
C ASP A 43 4.57 -8.76 -0.23
N LEU A 44 5.69 -9.41 0.12
CA LEU A 44 6.76 -8.82 0.92
C LEU A 44 7.43 -7.62 0.23
N LYS A 45 7.41 -7.60 -1.12
CA LYS A 45 8.06 -6.54 -1.91
C LYS A 45 7.31 -5.21 -1.76
N PHE A 46 5.98 -5.26 -1.77
CA PHE A 46 5.16 -4.09 -1.51
C PHE A 46 5.45 -3.49 -0.13
N PHE A 47 5.53 -4.33 0.91
CA PHE A 47 5.86 -3.88 2.26
C PHE A 47 7.22 -3.17 2.31
N TRP A 48 8.26 -3.76 1.71
CA TRP A 48 9.59 -3.15 1.69
C TRP A 48 9.60 -1.82 0.94
N SER A 49 8.88 -1.71 -0.17
CA SER A 49 8.76 -0.47 -0.93
C SER A 49 8.15 0.68 -0.12
N ILE A 50 7.27 0.38 0.84
CA ILE A 50 6.65 1.41 1.68
C ILE A 50 7.57 1.75 2.86
N VAL A 51 8.22 0.75 3.47
CA VAL A 51 9.16 0.96 4.58
C VAL A 51 10.36 1.81 4.13
N GLU A 52 10.87 1.64 2.90
CA GLU A 52 11.94 2.49 2.34
C GLU A 52 11.57 3.99 2.26
N HIS A 53 10.29 4.32 2.20
CA HIS A 53 9.83 5.70 2.14
C HIS A 53 9.65 6.36 3.52
N LEU A 54 9.88 5.62 4.62
CA LEU A 54 9.83 6.18 5.96
C LEU A 54 11.22 6.67 6.41
N PRO A 55 11.34 7.91 6.91
CA PRO A 55 12.52 8.32 7.66
C PRO A 55 12.57 7.45 8.93
N HIS A 56 13.75 6.91 9.27
CA HIS A 56 14.02 5.91 10.33
C HIS A 56 13.99 4.42 9.93
N ALA A 57 13.98 4.08 8.63
CA ALA A 57 14.23 2.69 8.22
C ALA A 57 15.59 2.15 8.74
N ASP A 58 16.57 3.03 8.96
CA ASP A 58 17.90 2.70 9.49
C ASP A 58 17.87 2.34 10.99
N ASP A 59 17.09 3.05 11.80
CA ASP A 59 16.89 2.77 13.25
C ASP A 59 16.16 1.44 13.52
N ALA A 60 15.41 0.93 12.53
CA ALA A 60 14.74 -0.38 12.61
C ALA A 60 15.75 -1.53 12.57
N ALA A 61 16.77 -1.38 11.72
CA ALA A 61 17.77 -2.40 11.47
C ALA A 61 18.75 -2.56 12.65
N GLU A 62 18.97 -1.50 13.44
CA GLU A 62 19.85 -1.54 14.61
C GLU A 62 19.20 -2.13 15.88
N ARG A 63 17.89 -2.39 15.89
CA ARG A 63 17.17 -3.04 17.00
C ARG A 63 17.08 -4.57 16.85
N ASP A 64 17.86 -5.14 15.93
CA ASP A 64 17.72 -6.52 15.46
C ASP A 64 18.81 -7.46 16.00
N ASP A 65 18.69 -7.84 17.28
CA ASP A 65 19.34 -9.05 17.80
C ASP A 65 18.32 -10.22 17.92
N GLY A 66 17.13 -10.08 17.31
CA GLY A 66 16.01 -11.00 17.53
C GLY A 66 15.17 -11.38 16.29
N LEU A 67 15.24 -10.66 15.17
CA LEU A 67 14.46 -10.99 13.96
C LEU A 67 15.14 -12.06 13.10
N SER A 68 16.39 -12.42 13.40
CA SER A 68 17.15 -13.43 12.65
C SER A 68 16.64 -14.88 12.82
N SER A 69 15.64 -15.15 13.68
CA SER A 69 15.16 -16.52 13.94
C SER A 69 13.82 -16.89 13.26
N ILE A 70 13.09 -15.94 12.70
CA ILE A 70 11.82 -16.19 11.98
C ILE A 70 11.86 -15.33 10.73
N GLY A 71 11.95 -15.95 9.55
CA GLY A 71 12.11 -15.23 8.27
C GLY A 71 11.06 -14.13 8.06
N PRO A 72 11.33 -13.13 7.19
CA PRO A 72 10.48 -11.96 7.04
C PRO A 72 9.08 -12.38 6.56
N THR A 73 8.12 -12.43 7.48
CA THR A 73 6.71 -12.64 7.13
C THR A 73 6.02 -11.30 6.95
N VAL A 74 4.96 -11.28 6.14
CA VAL A 74 4.14 -10.07 5.97
C VAL A 74 3.59 -9.58 7.32
N ASP A 75 3.27 -10.50 8.23
CA ASP A 75 2.78 -10.14 9.58
C ASP A 75 3.85 -9.41 10.40
N HIS A 76 5.11 -9.86 10.35
CA HIS A 76 6.23 -9.12 10.96
C HIS A 76 6.42 -7.73 10.35
N ALA A 77 6.29 -7.60 9.02
CA ALA A 77 6.37 -6.31 8.35
C ALA A 77 5.23 -5.35 8.77
N VAL A 78 4.00 -5.87 8.95
CA VAL A 78 2.85 -5.10 9.45
C VAL A 78 3.06 -4.65 10.89
N ALA A 79 3.61 -5.52 11.75
CA ALA A 79 3.89 -5.21 13.15
C ALA A 79 4.94 -4.09 13.27
N LEU A 80 6.04 -4.19 12.52
CA LEU A 80 7.06 -3.14 12.46
C LEU A 80 6.47 -1.82 11.98
N TRP A 81 5.67 -1.84 10.91
CA TRP A 81 4.99 -0.62 10.43
C TRP A 81 4.14 0.04 11.52
N ARG A 82 3.35 -0.74 12.27
CA ARG A 82 2.52 -0.22 13.36
C ARG A 82 3.35 0.41 14.47
N GLU A 83 4.53 -0.10 14.79
CA GLU A 83 5.44 0.55 15.75
C GLU A 83 5.98 1.88 15.22
N PHE A 84 6.44 1.90 13.95
CA PHE A 84 7.00 3.10 13.32
C PHE A 84 5.97 4.23 13.15
N THR A 85 4.76 3.90 12.68
CA THR A 85 3.72 4.91 12.41
C THR A 85 2.74 5.10 13.57
N GLY A 86 2.77 4.24 14.60
CA GLY A 86 1.83 4.30 15.73
C GLY A 86 2.08 5.46 16.69
N HIS A 87 3.25 6.09 16.64
CA HIS A 87 3.62 7.21 17.51
C HIS A 87 3.67 8.57 16.80
N THR A 88 3.70 8.60 15.47
CA THR A 88 3.84 9.83 14.68
C THR A 88 2.91 9.75 13.47
N SER A 89 2.01 10.72 13.33
CA SER A 89 1.23 10.92 12.11
C SER A 89 2.16 10.88 10.89
N TYR A 90 1.71 10.31 9.75
CA TYR A 90 2.52 10.12 8.53
C TYR A 90 3.29 11.37 8.05
N GLY A 91 2.89 12.56 8.52
CA GLY A 91 3.65 13.79 8.40
C GLY A 91 3.77 14.21 6.94
N GLU A 92 4.99 14.56 6.52
CA GLU A 92 5.28 14.98 5.15
C GLU A 92 5.19 13.82 4.13
N ASN A 93 5.21 12.57 4.60
CA ASN A 93 5.16 11.38 3.74
C ASN A 93 3.74 10.90 3.46
N GLU A 94 2.73 11.41 4.18
CA GLU A 94 1.32 11.06 3.96
C GLU A 94 0.89 11.08 2.49
N PRO A 95 1.14 12.13 1.69
CA PRO A 95 0.71 12.18 0.30
C PRO A 95 1.39 11.11 -0.58
N ILE A 96 2.67 10.82 -0.35
CA ILE A 96 3.41 9.79 -1.10
C ILE A 96 2.92 8.38 -0.73
N LEU A 97 2.74 8.12 0.56
CA LEU A 97 2.22 6.85 1.07
C LEU A 97 0.80 6.60 0.57
N ARG A 98 -0.05 7.62 0.61
CA ARG A 98 -1.41 7.58 0.07
C ARG A 98 -1.41 7.17 -1.41
N ALA A 99 -0.57 7.81 -2.23
CA ALA A 99 -0.45 7.47 -3.64
C ALA A 99 0.00 6.01 -3.84
N ALA A 100 0.98 5.53 -3.05
CA ALA A 100 1.45 4.15 -3.11
C ALA A 100 0.35 3.13 -2.73
N PHE A 101 -0.47 3.42 -1.71
CA PHE A 101 -1.59 2.56 -1.33
C PHE A 101 -2.65 2.47 -2.43
N ILE A 102 -3.04 3.62 -3.02
CA ILE A 102 -4.03 3.68 -4.09
C ILE A 102 -3.51 2.91 -5.31
N ASP A 103 -2.27 3.15 -5.72
CA ASP A 103 -1.64 2.47 -6.86
C ASP A 103 -1.61 0.94 -6.67
N TYR A 104 -1.28 0.47 -5.46
CA TYR A 104 -1.27 -0.96 -5.15
C TYR A 104 -2.65 -1.60 -5.21
N LEU A 105 -3.67 -0.93 -4.65
CA LEU A 105 -5.04 -1.40 -4.68
C LEU A 105 -5.61 -1.45 -6.12
N LEU A 106 -5.21 -0.50 -6.97
CA LEU A 106 -5.60 -0.49 -8.37
C LEU A 106 -4.96 -1.63 -9.17
N LYS A 107 -3.68 -1.96 -8.92
CA LYS A 107 -2.96 -3.08 -9.56
C LYS A 107 -3.29 -4.45 -8.99
N GLY A 108 -3.85 -4.47 -7.78
CA GLY A 108 -3.98 -5.63 -6.93
C GLY A 108 -5.15 -6.57 -7.22
N GLU A 109 -6.19 -6.04 -7.88
CA GLU A 109 -7.39 -6.75 -8.34
C GLU A 109 -7.33 -7.08 -9.82
#